data_AF-A0A662YZ33-F1
#
_entry.id   AF-A0A662YZ33-F1
#
_cell.length_a   1.000
_cell.length_b   1.000
_cell.length_c   1.000
_cell.angle_alpha   90.00
_cell.angle_beta   90.00
_cell.angle_gamma   90.00
#
_symmetry.space_group_name_H-M   'P 1'
#
loop_
_entity.id
_entity.type
_entity.pdbx_description
1 polymer ?
#
loop_
_entity_poly.entity_id
_entity_poly.type
_entity_poly.pdbx_seq_one_letter_code
_entity_poly.pdbx_strand_id
1 'polypeptide(L)'
;MAGFEEVEHMEVAMDTSDTPWCWFYLAECGVWHMFELGSNCQCSVSSEEIERSYRMNERGLSFTTAKYNYMLDFSEMKQINMSTGKQRPIKRAPYCITAFSEDQAIPVPPYWEKVNTEEPYQEDTNEYKEVARLFKNTMHVCITAIKRIQNLDLWEFFCRKKAQLKRRNQGAEIEEKMMFHGTSHENIEAICTNNFDCRLNGGHGTVFGKGAYFARDAVYAAKFCKTSENHGTILKKHDVAPNVFQAQPHFKSLFLVRVLVGSYTLGKSHYCRPPSKDMSYINFYDSCVDDVNNPKIFVIFDNNQIYPEYLIEFT
;
A
#
# COMPACT_ATOMS: atom_id res chain seq x y z
N MET A 1 48.58 40.54 9.64
CA MET A 1 48.02 39.52 10.55
C MET A 1 46.52 39.54 10.37
N ALA A 2 45.99 38.57 9.62
CA ALA A 2 44.56 38.30 9.55
C ALA A 2 44.44 36.82 9.92
N GLY A 3 43.85 36.57 11.09
CA GLY A 3 43.60 35.21 11.60
C GLY A 3 42.41 34.62 10.85
N PHE A 4 42.60 33.42 10.32
CA PHE A 4 41.52 32.57 9.86
C PHE A 4 41.01 31.80 11.07
N GLU A 5 39.76 32.03 11.46
CA GLU A 5 39.05 31.16 12.41
C GLU A 5 38.64 29.88 11.67
N GLU A 6 39.21 28.75 12.10
CA GLU A 6 38.73 27.42 11.73
C GLU A 6 37.37 27.19 12.41
N VAL A 7 36.33 27.05 11.59
CA VAL A 7 35.02 26.60 12.07
C VAL A 7 35.09 25.07 12.17
N GLU A 8 35.26 24.55 13.38
CA GLU A 8 35.12 23.13 13.67
C GLU A 8 33.70 22.67 13.31
N HIS A 9 33.60 21.86 12.26
CA HIS A 9 32.40 21.09 11.97
C HIS A 9 32.21 20.03 13.07
N MET A 10 31.36 20.31 14.06
CA MET A 10 30.75 19.26 14.88
C MET A 10 29.85 18.41 13.99
N GLU A 11 30.37 17.28 13.53
CA GLU A 11 29.52 16.17 13.10
C GLU A 11 28.69 15.73 14.31
N VAL A 12 27.41 16.11 14.32
CA VAL A 12 26.44 15.48 15.21
C VAL A 12 26.27 14.06 14.68
N ALA A 13 27.05 13.13 15.23
CA ALA A 13 26.78 11.71 15.08
C ALA A 13 25.34 11.49 15.55
N MET A 14 24.42 11.18 14.64
CA MET A 14 23.12 10.65 15.02
C MET A 14 23.38 9.30 15.68
N ASP A 15 23.36 9.32 17.00
CA ASP A 15 23.29 8.14 17.83
C ASP A 15 22.05 7.34 17.40
N THR A 16 22.27 6.25 16.68
CA THR A 16 21.23 5.27 16.31
C THR A 16 21.18 4.12 17.32
N SER A 17 21.91 4.22 18.44
CA SER A 17 21.91 3.21 19.50
C SER A 17 20.84 3.50 20.55
N ASP A 18 19.61 3.13 20.20
CA ASP A 18 18.75 2.27 21.02
C ASP A 18 17.33 2.34 20.45
N THR A 19 17.02 1.42 19.54
CA THR A 19 15.60 1.18 19.23
C THR A 19 14.93 0.75 20.54
N PRO A 20 13.94 1.49 21.08
CA PRO A 20 13.29 1.10 22.32
C PRO A 20 12.51 -0.19 22.04
N TRP A 21 12.88 -1.29 22.70
CA TRP A 21 12.20 -2.58 22.54
C TRP A 21 11.11 -2.74 23.57
N CYS A 22 9.93 -3.12 23.11
CA CYS A 22 8.75 -3.33 23.93
C CYS A 22 8.29 -4.78 23.92
N TRP A 23 7.61 -5.15 25.00
CA TRP A 23 7.09 -6.48 25.26
C TRP A 23 5.58 -6.47 25.20
N PHE A 24 5.02 -7.49 24.55
CA PHE A 24 3.59 -7.62 24.30
C PHE A 24 3.13 -9.04 24.65
N TYR A 25 1.86 -9.18 25.02
CA TYR A 25 1.18 -10.47 25.19
C TYR A 25 -0.06 -10.54 24.30
N LEU A 26 -0.38 -11.72 23.77
CA LEU A 26 -1.58 -11.94 22.98
C LEU A 26 -2.78 -12.15 23.91
N ALA A 27 -3.73 -11.21 23.92
CA ALA A 27 -4.94 -11.31 24.73
C ALA A 27 -5.99 -12.25 24.12
N GLU A 28 -6.98 -12.65 24.92
CA GLU A 28 -8.07 -13.55 24.47
C GLU A 28 -8.91 -12.94 23.32
N CYS A 29 -8.88 -11.61 23.15
CA CYS A 29 -9.50 -10.92 22.02
C CYS A 29 -8.72 -11.05 20.70
N GLY A 30 -7.57 -11.72 20.68
CA GLY A 30 -6.71 -11.87 19.50
C GLY A 30 -5.82 -10.66 19.20
N VAL A 31 -5.77 -9.67 20.09
CA VAL A 31 -4.97 -8.45 19.95
C VAL A 31 -3.74 -8.51 20.86
N TRP A 32 -2.61 -8.03 20.36
CA TRP A 32 -1.39 -7.85 21.15
C TRP A 32 -1.50 -6.61 22.05
N HIS A 33 -1.32 -6.80 23.35
CA HIS A 33 -1.29 -5.72 24.33
C HIS A 33 0.11 -5.56 24.90
N MET A 34 0.57 -4.33 25.00
CA MET A 34 1.86 -4.02 25.60
C MET A 34 1.79 -4.16 27.13
N PHE A 35 2.90 -4.55 27.76
CA PHE A 35 3.05 -4.51 29.22
C PHE A 35 3.21 -3.05 29.69
N GLU A 36 2.10 -2.37 29.95
CA GLU A 36 2.09 -0.99 30.45
C GLU A 36 1.75 -0.92 31.95
N LEU A 37 2.31 0.09 32.63
CA LEU A 37 1.85 0.52 33.95
C LEU A 37 0.79 1.61 33.77
N GLY A 38 -0.46 1.21 33.55
CA GLY A 38 -1.60 2.11 33.61
C GLY A 38 -1.98 2.43 35.07
N SER A 39 -2.48 3.65 35.32
CA SER A 39 -2.92 4.12 36.63
C SER A 39 -4.00 3.25 37.31
N ASN A 40 -4.62 2.33 36.56
CA ASN A 40 -5.65 1.39 37.01
C ASN A 40 -5.29 -0.11 36.86
N CYS A 41 -4.08 -0.47 36.42
CA CYS A 41 -3.67 -1.87 36.33
C CYS A 41 -2.59 -2.22 37.38
N GLN A 42 -2.92 -3.13 38.28
CA GLN A 42 -1.98 -3.67 39.27
C GLN A 42 -1.05 -4.73 38.65
N CYS A 43 -0.35 -4.41 37.55
CA CYS A 43 0.70 -5.26 37.01
C CYS A 43 2.02 -4.92 37.72
N SER A 44 2.75 -5.91 38.22
CA SER A 44 4.00 -5.68 38.95
C SER A 44 5.22 -5.43 38.06
N VAL A 45 5.05 -5.49 36.74
CA VAL A 45 6.12 -5.29 35.76
C VAL A 45 5.64 -4.46 34.57
N SER A 46 6.55 -3.63 34.08
CA SER A 46 6.46 -2.87 32.84
C SER A 46 7.23 -3.53 31.71
N SER A 47 6.95 -3.12 30.48
CA SER A 47 7.71 -3.51 29.30
C SER A 47 9.21 -3.21 29.42
N GLU A 48 9.58 -2.12 30.10
CA GLU A 48 10.97 -1.74 30.31
C GLU A 48 11.70 -2.71 31.25
N GLU A 49 11.02 -3.14 32.32
CA GLU A 49 11.58 -4.11 33.28
C GLU A 49 11.72 -5.50 32.66
N ILE A 50 10.77 -5.91 31.81
CA ILE A 50 10.87 -7.15 31.05
C ILE A 50 12.07 -7.10 30.09
N GLU A 51 12.24 -5.99 29.37
CA GLU A 51 13.37 -5.80 28.46
C GLU A 51 14.71 -5.84 29.20
N ARG A 52 14.78 -5.21 30.39
CA ARG A 52 15.97 -5.22 31.23
C ARG A 52 16.32 -6.65 31.68
N SER A 53 15.35 -7.40 32.18
CA SER A 53 15.50 -8.81 32.60
C SER A 53 15.94 -9.71 31.43
N TYR A 54 15.33 -9.55 30.26
CA TYR A 54 15.70 -10.29 29.05
C TYR A 54 17.14 -10.01 28.61
N ARG A 55 17.58 -8.73 28.60
CA ARG A 55 18.96 -8.36 28.25
C ARG A 55 20.01 -8.92 29.22
N MET A 56 19.63 -9.16 30.48
CA MET A 56 20.48 -9.81 31.47
C MET A 56 20.58 -11.34 31.27
N ASN A 57 20.00 -11.87 30.19
CA ASN A 57 20.01 -13.29 29.81
C ASN A 57 19.37 -14.20 30.88
N GLU A 58 18.36 -13.68 31.57
CA GLU A 58 17.50 -14.49 32.44
C GLU A 58 16.69 -15.46 31.57
N ARG A 59 16.38 -16.66 32.07
CA ARG A 59 15.55 -17.63 31.31
C ARG A 59 14.07 -17.25 31.31
N GLY A 60 13.67 -16.36 32.22
CA GLY A 60 12.29 -15.94 32.42
C GLY A 60 12.14 -14.96 33.58
N LEU A 61 10.96 -14.36 33.70
CA LEU A 61 10.63 -13.35 34.70
C LEU A 61 9.28 -13.65 35.34
N SER A 62 9.22 -13.67 36.67
CA SER A 62 7.95 -13.82 37.39
C SER A 62 7.34 -12.46 37.70
N PHE A 63 6.02 -12.33 37.53
CA PHE A 63 5.28 -11.11 37.85
C PHE A 63 3.87 -11.40 38.33
N THR A 64 3.24 -10.42 38.96
CA THR A 64 1.91 -10.55 39.52
C THR A 64 0.95 -9.52 38.93
N THR A 65 -0.32 -9.89 38.91
CA THR A 65 -1.44 -8.99 38.64
C THR A 65 -2.37 -8.96 39.86
N ALA A 66 -3.40 -8.11 39.85
CA ALA A 66 -4.44 -8.10 40.89
C ALA A 66 -5.04 -9.48 41.23
N LYS A 67 -5.07 -10.42 40.27
CA LYS A 67 -5.79 -11.70 40.39
C LYS A 67 -4.89 -12.94 40.32
N TYR A 68 -3.75 -12.87 39.66
CA TYR A 68 -2.97 -14.05 39.30
C TYR A 68 -1.47 -13.78 39.31
N ASN A 69 -0.71 -14.85 39.54
CA ASN A 69 0.75 -14.90 39.40
C ASN A 69 1.10 -15.50 38.04
N TYR A 70 2.12 -14.94 37.39
CA TYR A 70 2.57 -15.32 36.07
C TYR A 70 4.08 -15.50 36.00
N MET A 71 4.51 -16.33 35.05
CA MET A 71 5.91 -16.46 34.64
C MET A 71 6.01 -16.19 33.14
N LEU A 72 6.92 -15.31 32.75
CA LEU A 72 7.40 -15.18 31.38
C LEU A 72 8.52 -16.19 31.16
N ASP A 73 8.41 -16.99 30.12
CA ASP A 73 9.46 -17.86 29.62
C ASP A 73 9.99 -17.23 28.33
N PHE A 74 11.22 -16.72 28.39
CA PHE A 74 11.86 -16.02 27.28
C PHE A 74 12.41 -16.98 26.23
N SER A 75 12.66 -18.24 26.60
CA SER A 75 13.16 -19.25 25.65
C SER A 75 12.04 -19.70 24.72
N GLU A 76 10.85 -19.87 25.29
CA GLU A 76 9.66 -20.36 24.58
C GLU A 76 8.73 -19.22 24.12
N MET A 77 9.06 -17.97 24.45
CA MET A 77 8.27 -16.77 24.15
C MET A 77 6.80 -16.93 24.57
N LYS A 78 6.58 -17.33 25.83
CA LYS A 78 5.24 -17.52 26.41
C LYS A 78 5.10 -16.96 27.81
N GLN A 79 3.89 -16.52 28.15
CA GLN A 79 3.46 -16.22 29.51
C GLN A 79 2.61 -17.39 30.03
N ILE A 80 2.87 -17.81 31.27
CA ILE A 80 2.20 -18.92 31.93
C ILE A 80 1.51 -18.40 33.19
N ASN A 81 0.21 -18.65 33.33
CA ASN A 81 -0.53 -18.40 34.57
C ASN A 81 -0.24 -19.53 35.57
N MET A 82 0.41 -19.21 36.68
CA MET A 82 0.85 -20.21 37.65
C MET A 82 -0.31 -20.82 38.46
N SER A 83 -1.48 -20.18 38.48
CA SER A 83 -2.67 -20.67 39.17
C SER A 83 -3.54 -21.59 38.30
N THR A 84 -3.59 -21.34 36.98
CA THR A 84 -4.50 -22.06 36.06
C THR A 84 -3.78 -22.91 35.01
N GLY A 85 -2.46 -22.74 34.85
CA GLY A 85 -1.67 -23.40 33.81
C GLY A 85 -1.90 -22.85 32.40
N LYS A 86 -2.85 -21.92 32.20
CA LYS A 86 -3.10 -21.29 30.90
C LYS A 86 -1.85 -20.57 30.39
N GLN A 87 -1.57 -20.74 29.11
CA GLN A 87 -0.43 -20.15 28.42
C GLN A 87 -0.89 -19.20 27.33
N ARG A 88 -0.12 -18.14 27.08
CA ARG A 88 -0.33 -17.25 25.94
C ARG A 88 1.01 -16.79 25.35
N PRO A 89 1.09 -16.56 24.02
CA PRO A 89 2.29 -16.03 23.40
C PRO A 89 2.68 -14.64 23.93
N ILE A 90 3.98 -14.38 24.00
CA ILE A 90 4.56 -13.05 24.18
C ILE A 90 5.48 -12.71 22.99
N LYS A 91 5.68 -11.43 22.70
CA LYS A 91 6.64 -10.99 21.68
C LYS A 91 7.42 -9.77 22.15
N ARG A 92 8.65 -9.66 21.63
CA ARG A 92 9.54 -8.50 21.77
C ARG A 92 9.61 -7.79 20.43
N ALA A 93 9.19 -6.53 20.36
CA ALA A 93 9.10 -5.75 19.12
C ALA A 93 9.48 -4.27 19.39
N PRO A 94 10.01 -3.53 18.41
CA PRO A 94 10.35 -2.12 18.59
C PRO A 94 9.10 -1.28 18.93
N TYR A 95 9.25 -0.32 19.85
CA TYR A 95 8.23 0.67 20.22
C TYR A 95 8.04 1.63 19.07
N CYS A 96 7.13 1.27 18.16
CA CYS A 96 6.66 2.19 17.15
C CYS A 96 5.52 3.02 17.74
N ILE A 97 5.72 4.33 17.89
CA ILE A 97 4.60 5.28 17.99
C ILE A 97 3.66 4.92 16.84
N THR A 98 2.43 4.57 17.19
CA THR A 98 1.35 3.95 16.39
C THR A 98 1.00 4.63 15.05
N ALA A 99 1.97 4.74 14.16
CA ALA A 99 1.78 5.02 12.73
C ALA A 99 1.73 3.71 11.91
N PHE A 100 2.24 2.62 12.47
CA PHE A 100 2.28 1.29 11.84
C PHE A 100 1.72 0.25 12.81
N SER A 101 0.40 0.22 12.96
CA SER A 101 -0.27 -0.98 13.46
C SER A 101 -0.04 -2.11 12.45
N GLU A 102 0.96 -2.95 12.70
CA GLU A 102 1.19 -4.21 11.96
C GLU A 102 0.24 -5.34 12.41
N ASP A 103 -0.58 -5.12 13.45
CA ASP A 103 -1.50 -6.15 13.99
C ASP A 103 -2.98 -5.96 13.60
N GLN A 104 -3.31 -5.04 12.70
CA GLN A 104 -4.53 -5.20 11.90
C GLN A 104 -4.13 -5.96 10.65
N ALA A 105 -4.47 -7.25 10.60
CA ALA A 105 -4.37 -8.02 9.35
C ALA A 105 -4.94 -7.15 8.22
N ILE A 106 -4.10 -6.85 7.22
CA ILE A 106 -4.55 -6.09 6.05
C ILE A 106 -5.78 -6.82 5.54
N PRO A 107 -6.97 -6.18 5.51
CA PRO A 107 -8.18 -6.89 5.12
C PRO A 107 -8.03 -7.25 3.64
N VAL A 108 -7.62 -8.49 3.39
CA VAL A 108 -7.61 -9.06 2.06
C VAL A 108 -9.07 -9.24 1.66
N PRO A 109 -9.48 -8.88 0.44
CA PRO A 109 -10.87 -8.99 0.07
C PRO A 109 -11.39 -10.43 0.23
N PRO A 110 -12.60 -10.65 0.77
CA PRO A 110 -13.11 -12.01 1.03
C PRO A 110 -13.21 -12.91 -0.20
N TYR A 111 -13.25 -12.31 -1.39
CA TYR A 111 -13.31 -12.99 -2.68
C TYR A 111 -11.93 -13.41 -3.23
N TRP A 112 -10.82 -13.05 -2.56
CA TRP A 112 -9.51 -13.64 -2.85
C TRP A 112 -9.48 -15.08 -2.32
N GLU A 113 -10.15 -15.99 -3.03
CA GLU A 113 -10.10 -17.42 -2.76
C GLU A 113 -8.63 -17.89 -2.85
N LYS A 114 -8.14 -18.57 -1.80
CA LYS A 114 -6.76 -19.08 -1.61
C LYS A 114 -5.69 -18.17 -2.21
N VAL A 115 -5.17 -17.24 -1.41
CA VAL A 115 -3.98 -16.45 -1.78
C VAL A 115 -2.80 -17.40 -2.04
N ASN A 116 -2.43 -17.58 -3.31
CA ASN A 116 -1.16 -18.19 -3.67
C ASN A 116 -0.13 -17.06 -3.75
N THR A 117 0.79 -17.00 -2.79
CA THR A 117 1.85 -16.00 -2.77
C THR A 117 2.97 -16.28 -3.77
N GLU A 118 2.99 -17.48 -4.37
CA GLU A 118 4.03 -17.89 -5.32
C GLU A 118 3.72 -17.49 -6.77
N GLU A 119 2.45 -17.24 -7.10
CA GLU A 119 2.04 -16.85 -8.45
C GLU A 119 1.22 -15.55 -8.45
N PRO A 120 1.60 -14.53 -9.23
CA PRO A 120 0.90 -13.24 -9.25
C PRO A 120 -0.48 -13.30 -9.91
N TYR A 121 -0.83 -14.42 -10.57
CA TYR A 121 -2.04 -14.59 -11.39
C TYR A 121 -2.83 -15.85 -11.02
N GLN A 122 -4.15 -15.75 -10.98
CA GLN A 122 -5.07 -16.88 -10.87
C GLN A 122 -6.15 -16.81 -11.95
N GLU A 123 -6.54 -17.98 -12.48
CA GLU A 123 -7.70 -18.14 -13.38
C GLU A 123 -8.91 -18.71 -12.61
N ASP A 124 -10.13 -18.24 -12.95
CA ASP A 124 -11.48 -18.81 -12.64
C ASP A 124 -12.10 -18.54 -11.22
N THR A 125 -13.42 -18.54 -10.93
CA THR A 125 -14.69 -18.83 -11.65
C THR A 125 -15.85 -17.81 -11.45
N ASN A 126 -15.82 -16.94 -10.43
CA ASN A 126 -16.94 -16.00 -10.14
C ASN A 126 -16.66 -14.54 -10.48
N GLU A 127 -15.41 -14.11 -10.29
CA GLU A 127 -14.95 -12.73 -10.47
C GLU A 127 -14.84 -12.34 -11.96
N TYR A 128 -14.50 -13.32 -12.81
CA TYR A 128 -14.42 -13.17 -14.26
C TYR A 128 -15.66 -12.52 -14.86
N LYS A 129 -16.86 -12.93 -14.43
CA LYS A 129 -18.12 -12.42 -14.99
C LYS A 129 -18.28 -10.93 -14.74
N GLU A 130 -17.86 -10.44 -13.57
CA GLU A 130 -17.96 -9.03 -13.23
C GLU A 130 -16.91 -8.20 -13.99
N VAL A 131 -15.66 -8.65 -14.03
CA VAL A 131 -14.60 -7.96 -14.81
C VAL A 131 -14.96 -7.94 -16.30
N ALA A 132 -15.40 -9.08 -16.85
CA ALA A 132 -15.84 -9.18 -18.24
C ALA A 132 -17.06 -8.30 -18.51
N ARG A 133 -18.01 -8.19 -17.58
CA ARG A 133 -19.18 -7.30 -17.69
C ARG A 133 -18.74 -5.84 -17.74
N LEU A 134 -17.89 -5.40 -16.82
CA LEU A 134 -17.34 -4.03 -16.81
C LEU A 134 -16.66 -3.67 -18.13
N PHE A 135 -15.83 -4.59 -18.64
CA PHE A 135 -15.17 -4.42 -19.95
C PHE A 135 -16.19 -4.35 -21.09
N LYS A 136 -17.12 -5.30 -21.14
CA LYS A 136 -18.14 -5.42 -22.20
C LYS A 136 -19.18 -4.31 -22.23
N ASN A 137 -19.32 -3.53 -21.16
CA ASN A 137 -20.18 -2.35 -21.13
C ASN A 137 -19.79 -1.30 -22.19
N THR A 138 -18.50 -1.25 -22.56
CA THR A 138 -17.99 -0.23 -23.50
C THR A 138 -17.12 -0.80 -24.61
N MET A 139 -16.69 -2.06 -24.50
CA MET A 139 -15.81 -2.72 -25.48
C MET A 139 -16.41 -4.05 -25.95
N HIS A 140 -16.55 -4.25 -27.27
CA HIS A 140 -17.20 -5.43 -27.84
C HIS A 140 -16.21 -6.31 -28.63
N VAL A 141 -15.15 -6.75 -27.95
CA VAL A 141 -14.10 -7.62 -28.51
C VAL A 141 -13.97 -8.90 -27.69
N CYS A 142 -13.22 -9.87 -28.20
CA CYS A 142 -13.00 -11.14 -27.52
C CYS A 142 -11.96 -10.98 -26.41
N ILE A 143 -12.35 -11.28 -25.17
CA ILE A 143 -11.43 -11.42 -24.05
C ILE A 143 -10.73 -12.77 -24.21
N THR A 144 -9.39 -12.77 -24.23
CA THR A 144 -8.57 -13.98 -24.29
C THR A 144 -8.27 -14.51 -22.89
N ALA A 145 -7.98 -13.61 -21.95
CA ALA A 145 -7.72 -13.97 -20.56
C ALA A 145 -8.05 -12.80 -19.62
N ILE A 146 -8.39 -13.13 -18.37
CA ILE A 146 -8.45 -12.17 -17.26
C ILE A 146 -7.59 -12.76 -16.14
N LYS A 147 -6.58 -12.00 -15.72
CA LYS A 147 -5.65 -12.42 -14.68
C LYS A 147 -5.79 -11.48 -13.49
N ARG A 148 -6.11 -12.00 -12.31
CA ARG A 148 -6.06 -11.23 -11.07
C ARG A 148 -4.62 -10.96 -10.68
N ILE A 149 -4.31 -9.75 -10.23
CA ILE A 149 -2.98 -9.36 -9.76
C ILE A 149 -2.99 -9.43 -8.23
N GLN A 150 -2.08 -10.21 -7.65
CA GLN A 150 -2.00 -10.42 -6.20
C GLN A 150 -0.70 -9.88 -5.61
N ASN A 151 -0.50 -8.56 -5.71
CA ASN A 151 0.62 -7.90 -5.05
C ASN A 151 0.21 -7.41 -3.65
N LEU A 152 0.71 -8.06 -2.59
CA LEU A 152 0.34 -7.76 -1.20
C LEU A 152 0.92 -6.43 -0.70
N ASP A 153 2.14 -6.07 -1.12
CA ASP A 153 2.77 -4.80 -0.72
C ASP A 153 1.99 -3.61 -1.28
N LEU A 154 1.63 -3.68 -2.57
CA LEU A 154 0.80 -2.64 -3.19
C LEU A 154 -0.60 -2.57 -2.58
N TRP A 155 -1.17 -3.73 -2.20
CA TRP A 155 -2.45 -3.78 -1.49
C TRP A 155 -2.36 -3.11 -0.12
N GLU A 156 -1.28 -3.35 0.62
CA GLU A 156 -1.04 -2.72 1.92
C GLU A 156 -0.96 -1.19 1.80
N PHE A 157 -0.18 -0.68 0.85
CA PHE A 157 -0.10 0.76 0.61
C PHE A 157 -1.45 1.35 0.23
N PHE A 158 -2.22 0.66 -0.60
CA PHE A 158 -3.58 1.07 -0.98
C PHE A 158 -4.52 1.13 0.22
N CYS A 159 -4.57 0.08 1.05
CA CYS A 159 -5.39 0.04 2.26
C CYS A 159 -5.00 1.15 3.25
N ARG A 160 -3.70 1.36 3.47
CA ARG A 160 -3.19 2.44 4.33
C ARG A 160 -3.58 3.81 3.80
N LYS A 161 -3.48 4.03 2.49
CA LYS A 161 -3.89 5.29 1.86
C LYS A 161 -5.39 5.52 2.02
N LYS A 162 -6.22 4.50 1.81
CA LYS A 162 -7.67 4.57 2.04
C LYS A 162 -7.99 4.98 3.48
N ALA A 163 -7.35 4.35 4.46
CA ALA A 163 -7.52 4.69 5.88
C ALA A 163 -7.05 6.12 6.19
N GLN A 164 -5.93 6.57 5.61
CA GLN A 164 -5.42 7.94 5.74
C GLN A 164 -6.44 8.96 5.21
N LEU A 165 -6.94 8.75 3.99
CA LEU A 165 -7.92 9.63 3.36
C LEU A 165 -9.23 9.69 4.16
N LYS A 166 -9.71 8.54 4.66
CA LYS A 166 -10.89 8.46 5.52
C LYS A 166 -10.73 9.26 6.81
N ARG A 167 -9.58 9.17 7.48
CA ARG A 167 -9.28 9.98 8.69
C ARG A 167 -9.28 11.48 8.37
N ARG A 168 -8.67 11.87 7.25
CA ARG A 168 -8.66 13.27 6.78
C ARG A 168 -10.07 13.79 6.49
N ASN A 169 -10.95 12.92 6.01
CA ASN A 169 -12.34 13.22 5.68
C ASN A 169 -13.30 12.99 6.86
N GLN A 170 -12.84 13.16 8.10
CA GLN A 170 -13.67 13.05 9.32
C GLN A 170 -14.39 11.70 9.46
N GLY A 171 -13.78 10.63 8.95
CA GLY A 171 -14.35 9.29 8.98
C GLY A 171 -15.33 8.97 7.85
N ALA A 172 -15.65 9.92 6.96
CA ALA A 172 -16.49 9.67 5.81
C ALA A 172 -15.80 8.74 4.81
N GLU A 173 -16.58 7.83 4.22
CA GLU A 173 -16.09 6.89 3.21
C GLU A 173 -15.47 7.63 2.02
N ILE A 174 -14.40 7.05 1.49
CA ILE A 174 -13.68 7.59 0.34
C ILE A 174 -14.21 6.89 -0.90
N GLU A 175 -14.62 7.68 -1.89
CA GLU A 175 -15.10 7.14 -3.14
C GLU A 175 -14.00 6.35 -3.85
N GLU A 176 -14.32 5.09 -4.14
CA GLU A 176 -13.48 4.12 -4.83
C GLU A 176 -14.15 3.74 -6.15
N LYS A 177 -13.37 3.66 -7.24
CA LYS A 177 -13.86 3.26 -8.56
C LYS A 177 -12.98 2.18 -9.17
N MET A 178 -13.62 1.27 -9.90
CA MET A 178 -12.97 0.37 -10.85
C MET A 178 -12.83 1.10 -12.19
N MET A 179 -11.59 1.28 -12.64
CA MET A 179 -11.27 2.11 -13.80
C MET A 179 -10.26 1.41 -14.72
N PHE A 180 -10.25 1.75 -16.00
CA PHE A 180 -9.38 1.12 -17.00
C PHE A 180 -8.11 1.94 -17.24
N HIS A 181 -6.99 1.24 -17.44
CA HIS A 181 -5.72 1.84 -17.85
C HIS A 181 -5.07 1.01 -18.97
N GLY A 182 -4.86 1.63 -20.12
CA GLY A 182 -4.16 1.03 -21.26
C GLY A 182 -2.70 1.43 -21.30
N THR A 183 -1.81 0.48 -21.54
CA THR A 183 -0.37 0.69 -21.61
C THR A 183 0.27 -0.26 -22.63
N SER A 184 1.54 -0.02 -22.98
CA SER A 184 2.33 -0.97 -23.78
C SER A 184 2.70 -2.20 -22.98
N HIS A 185 2.84 -3.35 -23.67
CA HIS A 185 3.14 -4.63 -23.03
C HIS A 185 4.41 -4.60 -22.16
N GLU A 186 5.41 -3.82 -22.57
CA GLU A 186 6.68 -3.62 -21.85
C GLU A 186 6.54 -3.00 -20.45
N ASN A 187 5.42 -2.32 -20.16
CA ASN A 187 5.19 -1.70 -18.85
C ASN A 187 4.44 -2.62 -17.87
N ILE A 188 3.88 -3.74 -18.35
CA ILE A 188 2.98 -4.58 -17.55
C ILE A 188 3.68 -5.12 -16.31
N GLU A 189 4.86 -5.73 -16.47
CA GLU A 189 5.61 -6.31 -15.35
C GLU A 189 5.98 -5.23 -14.33
N ALA A 190 6.49 -4.09 -14.80
CA ALA A 190 6.84 -2.97 -13.91
C ALA A 190 5.63 -2.45 -13.12
N ILE A 191 4.45 -2.36 -13.73
CA ILE A 191 3.22 -1.91 -13.07
C ILE A 191 2.73 -2.95 -12.05
N CYS A 192 2.74 -4.25 -12.40
CA CYS A 192 2.34 -5.31 -11.48
C CYS A 192 3.25 -5.39 -10.25
N THR A 193 4.56 -5.16 -10.43
CA THR A 193 5.55 -5.26 -9.34
C THR A 193 5.68 -3.98 -8.53
N ASN A 194 5.76 -2.82 -9.18
CA ASN A 194 6.14 -1.55 -8.56
C ASN A 194 5.04 -0.48 -8.60
N ASN A 195 3.84 -0.82 -9.06
CA ASN A 195 2.72 0.09 -9.30
C ASN A 195 2.96 1.06 -10.48
N PHE A 196 1.98 1.91 -10.77
CA PHE A 196 2.12 3.01 -11.74
C PHE A 196 3.14 4.04 -11.25
N ASP A 197 4.02 4.53 -12.12
CA ASP A 197 4.91 5.66 -11.82
C ASP A 197 4.51 6.88 -12.65
N CYS A 198 3.75 7.79 -12.03
CA CYS A 198 3.29 9.00 -12.68
C CYS A 198 4.43 9.92 -13.17
N ARG A 199 5.64 9.79 -12.62
CA ARG A 199 6.82 10.58 -13.02
C ARG A 199 7.37 10.14 -14.38
N LEU A 200 7.11 8.89 -14.77
CA LEU A 200 7.53 8.33 -16.06
C LEU A 200 6.51 8.61 -17.17
N ASN A 201 5.38 9.25 -16.86
CA ASN A 201 4.35 9.59 -17.84
C ASN A 201 4.78 10.82 -18.66
N GLY A 202 5.49 10.57 -19.77
CA GLY A 202 5.98 11.63 -20.67
C GLY A 202 5.42 11.60 -22.10
N GLY A 203 4.59 10.62 -22.46
CA GLY A 203 4.21 10.37 -23.85
C GLY A 203 2.81 10.80 -24.28
N HIS A 204 1.82 10.75 -23.38
CA HIS A 204 0.40 10.87 -23.75
C HIS A 204 -0.32 11.90 -22.90
N GLY A 205 -0.54 13.10 -23.47
CA GLY A 205 -1.55 14.07 -23.06
C GLY A 205 -1.69 14.32 -21.55
N THR A 206 -0.80 15.12 -20.96
CA THR A 206 -0.96 15.64 -19.60
C THR A 206 -2.01 16.76 -19.53
N VAL A 207 -3.17 16.61 -20.19
CA VAL A 207 -4.15 17.69 -20.37
C VAL A 207 -4.79 18.09 -19.04
N PHE A 208 -5.02 17.11 -18.16
CA PHE A 208 -5.72 17.28 -16.88
C PHE A 208 -4.79 17.17 -15.67
N GLY A 209 -3.46 17.16 -15.90
CA GLY A 209 -2.42 17.10 -14.88
C GLY A 209 -1.31 16.12 -15.20
N LYS A 210 -0.23 16.20 -14.42
CA LYS A 210 0.95 15.31 -14.48
C LYS A 210 0.80 14.16 -13.48
N GLY A 211 -0.21 13.32 -13.71
CA GLY A 211 -0.51 12.16 -12.89
C GLY A 211 -0.69 10.89 -13.74
N ALA A 212 -1.13 9.81 -13.10
CA ALA A 212 -1.60 8.60 -13.77
C ALA A 212 -3.07 8.76 -14.20
N TYR A 213 -3.37 8.37 -15.44
CA TYR A 213 -4.68 8.55 -16.07
C TYR A 213 -5.47 7.25 -16.07
N PHE A 214 -6.74 7.32 -15.67
CA PHE A 214 -7.66 6.19 -15.62
C PHE A 214 -8.97 6.56 -16.30
N ALA A 215 -9.44 5.69 -17.19
CA ALA A 215 -10.65 5.92 -17.96
C ALA A 215 -11.81 5.09 -17.43
N ARG A 216 -13.01 5.67 -17.46
CA ARG A 216 -14.26 4.94 -17.15
C ARG A 216 -14.56 3.88 -18.21
N ASP A 217 -14.28 4.19 -19.47
CA ASP A 217 -14.64 3.36 -20.62
C ASP A 217 -13.42 2.58 -21.14
N ALA A 218 -13.55 1.25 -21.21
CA ALA A 218 -12.49 0.35 -21.68
C ALA A 218 -12.05 0.67 -23.11
N VAL A 219 -13.00 0.99 -24.00
CA VAL A 219 -12.70 1.38 -25.39
C VAL A 219 -11.84 2.64 -25.51
N TYR A 220 -11.94 3.56 -24.55
CA TYR A 220 -11.08 4.73 -24.51
C TYR A 220 -9.66 4.35 -24.07
N ALA A 221 -9.54 3.59 -22.98
CA ALA A 221 -8.25 3.13 -22.48
C ALA A 221 -7.52 2.21 -23.47
N ALA A 222 -8.26 1.39 -24.23
CA ALA A 222 -7.71 0.48 -25.25
C ALA A 222 -6.93 1.18 -26.37
N LYS A 223 -7.14 2.49 -26.59
CA LYS A 223 -6.35 3.30 -27.55
C LYS A 223 -4.89 3.44 -27.13
N PHE A 224 -4.59 3.26 -25.84
CA PHE A 224 -3.25 3.36 -25.27
C PHE A 224 -2.57 1.99 -25.13
N CYS A 225 -3.31 0.89 -25.38
CA CYS A 225 -2.75 -0.46 -25.45
C CYS A 225 -1.95 -0.63 -26.74
N LYS A 226 -0.64 -0.39 -26.67
CA LYS A 226 0.27 -0.55 -27.82
C LYS A 226 0.92 -1.92 -27.81
N THR A 227 0.69 -2.68 -28.88
CA THR A 227 1.54 -3.78 -29.36
C THR A 227 2.68 -3.10 -30.09
N SER A 228 3.89 -3.11 -29.55
CA SER A 228 4.96 -2.18 -29.93
C SER A 228 5.43 -2.44 -31.37
N GLU A 229 5.06 -1.57 -32.31
CA GLU A 229 5.68 -1.53 -33.64
C GLU A 229 6.57 -0.32 -33.88
N ASN A 230 6.47 0.78 -33.13
CA ASN A 230 7.38 1.92 -33.32
C ASN A 230 7.26 2.87 -32.13
N HIS A 231 8.16 2.81 -31.15
CA HIS A 231 8.71 3.96 -30.41
C HIS A 231 9.67 3.46 -29.32
N GLY A 232 10.86 4.06 -29.25
CA GLY A 232 11.78 3.86 -28.12
C GLY A 232 11.13 4.33 -26.82
N THR A 233 11.25 3.52 -25.77
CA THR A 233 10.75 3.87 -24.45
C THR A 233 11.58 4.99 -23.81
N ILE A 234 11.02 5.67 -22.81
CA ILE A 234 11.79 6.57 -21.93
C ILE A 234 12.88 5.78 -21.17
N LEU A 235 12.61 4.52 -20.81
CA LEU A 235 13.59 3.64 -20.16
C LEU A 235 14.72 3.20 -21.10
N LYS A 236 14.44 3.00 -22.40
CA LYS A 236 15.45 2.85 -23.47
C LYS A 236 16.19 4.16 -23.73
N LYS A 237 15.53 5.31 -23.56
CA LYS A 237 16.14 6.64 -23.68
C LYS A 237 17.15 6.95 -22.56
N HIS A 238 17.10 6.19 -21.46
CA HIS A 238 18.02 6.29 -20.32
C HIS A 238 18.93 5.06 -20.15
N ASP A 239 18.95 4.10 -21.09
CA ASP A 239 19.76 2.85 -21.04
C ASP A 239 19.55 1.97 -19.80
N VAL A 240 18.39 2.06 -19.12
CA VAL A 240 18.15 1.37 -17.83
C VAL A 240 17.38 0.05 -17.96
N ALA A 241 16.92 -0.32 -19.16
CA ALA A 241 16.07 -1.49 -19.35
C ALA A 241 16.66 -2.52 -20.34
N PRO A 242 16.68 -3.82 -19.99
CA PRO A 242 17.05 -4.88 -20.94
C PRO A 242 16.04 -4.99 -22.10
N ASN A 243 16.48 -5.56 -23.23
CA ASN A 243 15.58 -5.91 -24.34
C ASN A 243 14.80 -7.18 -23.96
N VAL A 244 13.64 -7.03 -23.31
CA VAL A 244 12.95 -8.17 -22.67
C VAL A 244 12.13 -9.05 -23.62
N PHE A 245 11.65 -8.57 -24.77
CA PHE A 245 10.73 -9.37 -25.62
C PHE A 245 11.26 -9.67 -27.02
N GLN A 246 11.55 -10.96 -27.30
CA GLN A 246 11.93 -11.50 -28.61
C GLN A 246 10.74 -11.70 -29.56
N ALA A 247 9.49 -11.70 -29.06
CA ALA A 247 8.28 -11.77 -29.89
C ALA A 247 7.14 -10.96 -29.26
N GLN A 248 6.43 -10.15 -30.06
CA GLN A 248 5.25 -9.39 -29.62
C GLN A 248 4.05 -10.32 -29.46
N PRO A 249 3.28 -10.23 -28.36
CA PRO A 249 2.01 -10.95 -28.27
C PRO A 249 1.00 -10.42 -29.29
N HIS A 250 0.19 -11.31 -29.86
CA HIS A 250 -0.89 -10.97 -30.80
C HIS A 250 -2.14 -10.38 -30.13
N PHE A 251 -2.08 -10.09 -28.83
CA PHE A 251 -3.17 -9.55 -28.02
C PHE A 251 -2.78 -8.21 -27.41
N LYS A 252 -3.79 -7.41 -27.06
CA LYS A 252 -3.65 -6.19 -26.27
C LYS A 252 -3.93 -6.50 -24.80
N SER A 253 -3.29 -5.74 -23.91
CA SER A 253 -3.49 -5.86 -22.47
C SER A 253 -4.00 -4.54 -21.89
N LEU A 254 -4.99 -4.64 -21.01
CA LEU A 254 -5.64 -3.51 -20.36
C LEU A 254 -5.77 -3.81 -18.86
N PHE A 255 -5.36 -2.87 -18.01
CA PHE A 255 -5.58 -3.01 -16.58
C PHE A 255 -7.00 -2.57 -16.20
N LEU A 256 -7.62 -3.31 -15.29
CA LEU A 256 -8.74 -2.85 -14.48
C LEU A 256 -8.22 -2.60 -13.06
N VAL A 257 -8.42 -1.38 -12.58
CA VAL A 257 -7.66 -0.79 -11.47
C VAL A 257 -8.62 -0.26 -10.41
N ARG A 258 -8.35 -0.56 -9.14
CA ARG A 258 -8.97 0.11 -8.00
C ARG A 258 -8.34 1.47 -7.81
N VAL A 259 -9.17 2.51 -7.81
CA VAL A 259 -8.73 3.90 -7.68
C VAL A 259 -9.51 4.59 -6.57
N LEU A 260 -8.78 5.14 -5.58
CA LEU A 260 -9.34 6.05 -4.57
C LEU A 260 -9.49 7.44 -5.19
N VAL A 261 -10.62 7.69 -5.84
CA VAL A 261 -10.88 8.96 -6.52
C VAL A 261 -11.22 10.07 -5.55
N GLY A 262 -11.85 9.73 -4.41
CA GLY A 262 -12.25 10.68 -3.38
C GLY A 262 -13.01 11.89 -3.93
N SER A 263 -12.76 13.05 -3.34
CA SER A 263 -13.22 14.33 -3.87
C SER A 263 -12.39 14.78 -5.08
N TYR A 264 -13.04 15.23 -6.13
CA TYR A 264 -12.37 15.59 -7.38
C TYR A 264 -12.81 16.96 -7.92
N THR A 265 -11.99 17.50 -8.82
CA THR A 265 -12.25 18.76 -9.51
C THR A 265 -11.66 18.75 -10.91
N LEU A 266 -11.95 19.79 -11.71
CA LEU A 266 -11.44 19.88 -13.08
C LEU A 266 -9.90 19.95 -13.11
N GLY A 267 -9.30 19.08 -13.93
CA GLY A 267 -7.85 19.05 -14.11
C GLY A 267 -7.32 20.16 -15.01
N LYS A 268 -6.04 20.49 -14.82
CA LYS A 268 -5.29 21.41 -15.68
C LYS A 268 -3.90 20.87 -15.94
N SER A 269 -3.35 21.15 -17.11
CA SER A 269 -2.13 20.51 -17.59
C SER A 269 -0.88 20.74 -16.74
N HIS A 270 -0.82 21.87 -16.05
CA HIS A 270 0.32 22.25 -15.20
C HIS A 270 0.22 21.68 -13.77
N TYR A 271 -0.89 21.03 -13.40
CA TYR A 271 -1.03 20.46 -12.06
C TYR A 271 -0.07 19.28 -11.87
N CYS A 272 0.74 19.34 -10.81
CA CYS A 272 1.57 18.22 -10.33
C CYS A 272 0.96 17.52 -9.11
N ARG A 273 -0.16 18.06 -8.60
CA ARG A 273 -1.00 17.52 -7.53
C ARG A 273 -2.40 18.12 -7.67
N PRO A 274 -3.45 17.55 -7.05
CA PRO A 274 -4.77 18.17 -7.04
C PRO A 274 -4.72 19.57 -6.42
N PRO A 275 -5.56 20.51 -6.88
CA PRO A 275 -5.58 21.86 -6.33
C PRO A 275 -6.23 21.89 -4.93
N SER A 276 -6.06 23.01 -4.24
CA SER A 276 -6.67 23.25 -2.92
C SER A 276 -8.18 23.48 -3.05
N LYS A 277 -8.96 23.05 -2.05
CA LYS A 277 -10.42 23.25 -1.99
C LYS A 277 -10.81 24.66 -1.53
N ASP A 278 -9.98 25.24 -0.67
CA ASP A 278 -10.24 26.46 0.09
C ASP A 278 -9.06 27.43 0.05
N MET A 279 -8.14 27.25 -0.90
CA MET A 279 -6.89 28.00 -1.04
C MET A 279 -5.91 27.84 0.15
N SER A 280 -6.15 26.88 1.05
CA SER A 280 -5.20 26.50 2.09
C SER A 280 -4.12 25.54 1.56
N TYR A 281 -3.07 25.37 2.38
CA TYR A 281 -1.96 24.45 2.10
C TYR A 281 -2.15 23.04 2.66
N ILE A 282 -3.33 22.73 3.20
CA ILE A 282 -3.59 21.46 3.89
C ILE A 282 -4.82 20.72 3.36
N ASN A 283 -5.75 21.43 2.72
CA ASN A 283 -7.02 20.88 2.25
C ASN A 283 -7.07 20.83 0.72
N PHE A 284 -6.72 19.68 0.15
CA PHE A 284 -6.69 19.45 -1.30
C PHE A 284 -7.78 18.49 -1.73
N TYR A 285 -8.17 18.57 -3.01
CA TYR A 285 -8.88 17.48 -3.67
C TYR A 285 -8.01 16.20 -3.67
N ASP A 286 -8.65 15.07 -3.92
CA ASP A 286 -8.01 13.75 -3.98
C ASP A 286 -7.59 13.39 -5.41
N SER A 287 -8.30 13.91 -6.42
CA SER A 287 -8.01 13.67 -7.83
C SER A 287 -8.48 14.80 -8.75
N CYS A 288 -8.12 14.72 -10.03
CA CYS A 288 -8.60 15.63 -11.07
C CYS A 288 -9.37 14.87 -12.15
N VAL A 289 -10.32 15.53 -12.81
CA VAL A 289 -11.18 14.95 -13.86
C VAL A 289 -11.24 15.80 -15.11
N ASP A 290 -11.74 15.21 -16.20
CA ASP A 290 -12.04 15.91 -17.46
C ASP A 290 -13.34 16.71 -17.43
N ASP A 291 -14.36 16.20 -16.73
CA ASP A 291 -15.66 16.84 -16.52
C ASP A 291 -16.16 16.52 -15.11
N VAL A 292 -16.60 17.53 -14.35
CA VAL A 292 -16.98 17.35 -12.93
C VAL A 292 -18.36 16.71 -12.77
N ASN A 293 -19.25 16.86 -13.76
CA ASN A 293 -20.61 16.36 -13.73
C ASN A 293 -20.70 14.93 -14.27
N ASN A 294 -19.88 14.58 -15.26
CA ASN A 294 -19.80 13.23 -15.83
C ASN A 294 -18.35 12.84 -16.16
N PRO A 295 -17.53 12.58 -15.13
CA PRO A 295 -16.13 12.23 -15.31
C PRO A 295 -15.96 10.97 -16.17
N LYS A 296 -15.17 11.07 -17.24
CA LYS A 296 -14.73 9.91 -18.04
C LYS A 296 -13.27 9.58 -17.78
N ILE A 297 -12.49 10.55 -17.32
CA ILE A 297 -11.07 10.43 -17.02
C ILE A 297 -10.84 10.91 -15.60
N PHE A 298 -10.08 10.14 -14.84
CA PHE A 298 -9.53 10.56 -13.56
C PHE A 298 -8.00 10.60 -13.64
N VAL A 299 -7.41 11.63 -13.06
CA VAL A 299 -5.96 11.80 -12.91
C VAL A 299 -5.60 11.71 -11.44
N ILE A 300 -4.73 10.76 -11.12
CA ILE A 300 -4.27 10.44 -9.77
C ILE A 300 -2.79 10.79 -9.65
N PHE A 301 -2.43 11.45 -8.55
CA PHE A 301 -1.09 12.01 -8.36
C PHE A 301 -0.26 11.27 -7.30
N ASP A 302 -0.90 10.38 -6.52
CA ASP A 302 -0.26 9.54 -5.52
C ASP A 302 -0.49 8.07 -5.87
N ASN A 303 0.59 7.33 -6.07
CA ASN A 303 0.51 5.93 -6.52
C ASN A 303 -0.16 5.03 -5.48
N ASN A 304 -0.13 5.39 -4.19
CA ASN A 304 -0.79 4.63 -3.14
C ASN A 304 -2.32 4.77 -3.19
N GLN A 305 -2.89 5.67 -4.02
CA GLN A 305 -4.33 5.70 -4.31
C GLN A 305 -4.77 4.66 -5.35
N ILE A 306 -3.83 3.86 -5.86
CA ILE A 306 -4.01 3.03 -7.03
C ILE A 306 -3.60 1.59 -6.70
N TYR A 307 -4.44 0.64 -7.08
CA TYR A 307 -4.13 -0.78 -7.02
C TYR A 307 -4.50 -1.47 -8.34
N PRO A 308 -3.53 -1.92 -9.14
CA PRO A 308 -3.82 -2.72 -10.33
C PRO A 308 -4.35 -4.08 -9.88
N GLU A 309 -5.61 -4.38 -10.17
CA GLU A 309 -6.28 -5.56 -9.62
C GLU A 309 -6.46 -6.66 -10.67
N TYR A 310 -6.70 -6.29 -11.93
CA TYR A 310 -6.82 -7.25 -13.03
C TYR A 310 -6.05 -6.80 -14.26
N LEU A 311 -5.49 -7.78 -14.96
CA LEU A 311 -4.99 -7.64 -16.31
C LEU A 311 -5.93 -8.37 -17.27
N ILE A 312 -6.54 -7.63 -18.19
CA ILE A 312 -7.44 -8.15 -19.23
C ILE A 312 -6.65 -8.23 -20.54
N GLU A 313 -6.58 -9.41 -21.12
CA GLU A 313 -5.99 -9.66 -22.43
C GLU A 313 -7.12 -9.86 -23.45
N PHE A 314 -6.99 -9.23 -24.63
CA PHE A 314 -8.03 -9.26 -25.65
C PHE A 314 -7.48 -9.05 -27.07
N THR A 315 -8.27 -9.48 -28.06
CA THR A 315 -8.00 -9.30 -29.50
C THR A 315 -9.15 -8.59 -30.18
#